data_AF-A0A1W1UCV9-F1
#
_entry.id   AF-A0A1W1UCV9-F1
#
_cell.length_a   1.000
_cell.length_b   1.000
_cell.length_c   1.000
_cell.angle_alpha   90.00
_cell.angle_beta   90.00
_cell.angle_gamma   90.00
#
_symmetry.space_group_name_H-M   'P 1'
#
loop_
_entity.id
_entity.type
_entity.pdbx_description
1 polymer ?
#
loop_
_entity_poly.entity_id
_entity_poly.type
_entity_poly.pdbx_seq_one_letter_code
_entity_poly.pdbx_strand_id
1 'polypeptide(L)'
;MTVLPRSPLVHTRNQQAFETCITLTLQLVAAVEFAPALSEERPSRDVLLSFASGVERNAREIAMVSGHGELAVEALGREWYAKLAAARNEPLQVAYHALHSAAYLGLERGATTATMLAAVGWALRVVAREEVAVKH
;
A
#
# COMPACT_ATOMS: atom_id res chain seq x y z
N MET A 1 -12.03 24.38 -18.39
CA MET A 1 -11.75 23.81 -17.06
C MET A 1 -10.57 24.56 -16.45
N THR A 2 -10.81 25.39 -15.44
CA THR A 2 -9.75 26.10 -14.70
C THR A 2 -9.27 25.20 -13.55
N VAL A 3 -8.05 24.69 -13.64
CA VAL A 3 -7.40 23.97 -12.54
C VAL A 3 -6.97 25.00 -11.51
N LEU A 4 -7.58 24.99 -10.33
CA LEU A 4 -7.11 25.80 -9.21
C LEU A 4 -5.69 25.37 -8.84
N PRO A 5 -4.75 26.32 -8.65
CA PRO A 5 -3.40 25.97 -8.25
C PRO A 5 -3.45 25.31 -6.87
N ARG A 6 -2.95 24.07 -6.78
CA ARG A 6 -2.79 23.35 -5.51
C ARG A 6 -1.82 24.14 -4.64
N SER A 7 -2.15 24.32 -3.36
CA SER A 7 -1.25 24.96 -2.41
C SER A 7 0.11 24.23 -2.40
N PRO A 8 1.24 24.94 -2.58
CA PRO A 8 2.56 24.32 -2.65
C PRO A 8 2.89 23.45 -1.44
N LEU A 9 2.48 23.89 -0.24
CA LEU A 9 2.72 23.15 1.02
C LEU A 9 1.95 21.82 1.08
N VAL A 10 0.72 21.80 0.58
CA VAL A 10 -0.12 20.60 0.52
C VAL A 10 0.45 19.61 -0.51
N HIS A 11 0.99 20.13 -1.61
CA HIS A 11 1.68 19.31 -2.61
C HIS A 11 2.96 18.67 -2.06
N THR A 12 3.80 19.42 -1.33
CA THR A 12 5.04 18.89 -0.74
C THR A 12 4.76 17.82 0.31
N ARG A 13 3.78 18.05 1.20
CA ARG A 13 3.41 17.08 2.24
C ARG A 13 2.90 15.77 1.65
N ASN A 14 2.06 15.85 0.62
CA ASN A 14 1.58 14.65 -0.09
C ASN A 14 2.69 13.90 -0.80
N GLN A 15 3.59 14.62 -1.46
CA GLN A 15 4.73 14.03 -2.15
C GLN A 15 5.59 13.22 -1.17
N GLN A 16 5.92 13.83 -0.03
CA GLN A 16 6.67 13.16 1.03
C GLN A 16 5.93 11.95 1.60
N ALA A 17 4.62 12.07 1.86
CA ALA A 17 3.80 10.96 2.34
C ALA A 17 3.79 9.79 1.34
N PHE A 18 3.65 10.09 0.05
CA PHE A 18 3.67 9.10 -1.03
C PHE A 18 5.04 8.40 -1.12
N GLU A 19 6.13 9.15 -1.22
CA GLU A 19 7.49 8.60 -1.29
C GLU A 19 7.84 7.75 -0.07
N THR A 20 7.44 8.21 1.12
CA THR A 20 7.59 7.46 2.37
C THR A 20 6.79 6.17 2.32
N CYS A 21 5.54 6.22 1.86
CA CYS A 21 4.69 5.03 1.75
C CYS A 21 5.27 4.01 0.76
N ILE A 22 5.80 4.46 -0.37
CA ILE A 22 6.45 3.60 -1.36
C ILE A 22 7.70 2.94 -0.75
N THR A 23 8.58 3.74 -0.16
CA THR A 23 9.87 3.30 0.38
C THR A 23 9.69 2.30 1.51
N LEU A 24 8.84 2.64 2.48
CA LEU A 24 8.60 1.78 3.63
C LEU A 24 7.91 0.47 3.21
N THR A 25 7.01 0.51 2.21
CA THR A 25 6.37 -0.72 1.73
C THR A 25 7.39 -1.60 1.03
N LEU A 26 8.27 -1.04 0.20
CA LEU A 26 9.36 -1.79 -0.43
C LEU A 26 10.25 -2.46 0.62
N GLN A 27 10.63 -1.72 1.67
CA GLN A 27 11.44 -2.27 2.76
C GLN A 27 10.74 -3.41 3.49
N LEU A 28 9.45 -3.28 3.78
CA LEU A 28 8.70 -4.34 4.46
C LEU A 28 8.52 -5.57 3.57
N VAL A 29 8.16 -5.39 2.30
CA VAL A 29 8.02 -6.50 1.34
C VAL A 29 9.35 -7.22 1.19
N ALA A 30 10.45 -6.47 1.04
CA ALA A 30 11.80 -7.02 1.00
C ALA A 30 12.17 -7.76 2.30
N ALA A 31 11.81 -7.23 3.47
CA ALA A 31 12.05 -7.91 4.75
C ALA A 31 11.30 -9.24 4.86
N VAL A 32 10.05 -9.32 4.37
CA VAL A 32 9.31 -10.59 4.35
C VAL A 32 9.93 -11.60 3.38
N GLU A 33 10.33 -11.13 2.19
CA GLU A 33 10.89 -11.95 1.11
C GLU A 33 12.29 -12.46 1.43
N PHE A 34 13.21 -11.56 1.82
CA PHE A 34 14.63 -11.85 1.91
C PHE A 34 15.11 -12.25 3.30
N ALA A 35 14.38 -11.98 4.39
CA ALA A 35 14.82 -12.34 5.74
C ALA A 35 15.26 -13.82 5.87
N PRO A 36 14.56 -14.83 5.31
CA PRO A 36 15.03 -16.21 5.35
C PRO A 36 16.36 -16.44 4.65
N ALA A 37 16.58 -15.80 3.50
CA ALA A 37 17.82 -15.92 2.74
C ALA A 37 19.00 -15.21 3.44
N LEU A 38 18.70 -14.17 4.22
CA LEU A 38 19.66 -13.38 4.97
C LEU A 38 19.87 -13.89 6.41
N SER A 39 19.19 -14.96 6.82
CA SER A 39 19.17 -15.46 8.21
C SER A 39 18.71 -14.40 9.23
N GLU A 40 17.82 -13.50 8.79
CA GLU A 40 17.18 -12.49 9.63
C GLU A 40 15.78 -12.96 10.07
N GLU A 41 15.27 -12.35 11.15
CA GLU A 41 13.90 -12.60 11.59
C GLU A 41 12.90 -11.88 10.68
N ARG A 42 11.88 -12.61 10.22
CA ARG A 42 10.78 -12.00 9.46
C ARG A 42 10.03 -10.99 10.32
N PRO A 43 9.47 -9.92 9.72
CA PRO A 43 8.60 -9.01 10.43
C PRO A 43 7.47 -9.75 11.13
N SER A 44 7.29 -9.48 12.43
CA SER A 44 6.23 -10.12 13.20
C SER A 44 4.85 -9.74 12.66
N ARG A 45 3.84 -10.56 12.97
CA ARG A 45 2.44 -10.29 12.63
C ARG A 45 1.99 -8.89 13.04
N ASP A 46 2.35 -8.46 14.25
CA ASP A 46 1.91 -7.16 14.76
C ASP A 46 2.59 -6.01 14.00
N VAL A 47 3.85 -6.19 13.57
CA VAL A 47 4.55 -5.25 12.69
C VAL A 47 3.83 -5.17 11.34
N LEU A 48 3.50 -6.31 10.72
CA LEU A 48 2.78 -6.35 9.44
C LEU A 48 1.41 -5.66 9.51
N LEU A 49 0.64 -5.90 10.58
CA LEU A 49 -0.69 -5.31 10.76
C LEU A 49 -0.64 -3.81 11.08
N SER A 50 0.32 -3.38 11.90
CA SER A 50 0.58 -1.97 12.18
C SER A 50 0.93 -1.24 10.89
N PHE A 51 1.80 -1.83 10.08
CA PHE A 51 2.21 -1.28 8.81
C PHE A 51 1.07 -1.19 7.80
N ALA A 52 0.29 -2.27 7.63
CA ALA A 52 -0.89 -2.28 6.77
C ALA A 52 -1.86 -1.14 7.11
N SER A 53 -2.11 -0.92 8.41
CA SER A 53 -2.97 0.16 8.89
C SER A 53 -2.38 1.55 8.60
N GLY A 54 -1.05 1.68 8.62
CA GLY A 54 -0.35 2.90 8.20
C GLY A 54 -0.51 3.19 6.71
N VAL A 55 -0.33 2.18 5.85
CA VAL A 55 -0.50 2.31 4.40
C VAL A 55 -1.94 2.69 4.04
N GLU A 56 -2.94 2.06 4.65
CA GLU A 56 -4.36 2.37 4.43
C GLU A 56 -4.70 3.80 4.87
N ARG A 57 -4.10 4.29 5.96
CA ARG A 57 -4.25 5.68 6.41
C ARG A 57 -3.67 6.66 5.38
N ASN A 58 -2.47 6.39 4.87
CA ASN A 58 -1.83 7.23 3.85
C ASN A 58 -2.62 7.22 2.53
N ALA A 59 -3.15 6.06 2.15
CA ALA A 59 -4.04 5.93 1.00
C ALA A 59 -5.28 6.84 1.13
N ARG A 60 -5.93 6.85 2.29
CA ARG A 60 -7.05 7.77 2.57
C ARG A 60 -6.63 9.24 2.50
N GLU A 61 -5.47 9.61 3.06
CA GLU A 61 -4.96 10.98 2.98
C GLU A 61 -4.71 11.42 1.53
N ILE A 62 -4.10 10.55 0.71
CA ILE A 62 -3.88 10.80 -0.73
C ILE A 62 -5.22 11.00 -1.45
N ALA A 63 -6.22 10.17 -1.17
CA ALA A 63 -7.55 10.30 -1.77
C ALA A 63 -8.22 11.62 -1.37
N MET A 64 -8.22 11.97 -0.07
CA MET A 64 -8.79 13.21 0.44
C MET A 64 -8.18 14.44 -0.22
N VAL A 65 -6.85 14.54 -0.26
CA VAL A 65 -6.17 15.70 -0.82
C VAL A 65 -6.27 15.76 -2.35
N SER A 66 -6.52 14.61 -3.00
CA SER A 66 -6.83 14.56 -4.43
C SER A 66 -8.28 14.94 -4.77
N GLY A 67 -9.11 15.30 -3.78
CA GLY A 67 -10.51 15.67 -3.98
C GLY A 67 -11.48 14.48 -3.98
N HIS A 68 -11.05 13.32 -3.47
CA HIS A 68 -11.82 12.08 -3.43
C HIS A 68 -12.02 11.59 -1.98
N GLY A 69 -12.35 12.48 -1.05
CA GLY A 69 -12.50 12.14 0.38
C GLY A 69 -13.62 11.15 0.69
N GLU A 70 -14.68 11.15 -0.11
CA GLU A 70 -15.82 10.22 0.01
C GLU A 70 -15.52 8.82 -0.58
N LEU A 71 -14.35 8.63 -1.17
CA LEU A 71 -14.00 7.35 -1.79
C LEU A 71 -13.82 6.28 -0.71
N ALA A 72 -14.50 5.15 -0.87
CA ALA A 72 -14.31 3.97 -0.03
C ALA A 72 -12.99 3.23 -0.37
N VAL A 73 -11.86 3.91 -0.16
CA VAL A 73 -10.50 3.50 -0.55
C VAL A 73 -10.17 2.07 -0.09
N GLU A 74 -10.54 1.71 1.14
CA GLU A 74 -10.27 0.38 1.71
C GLU A 74 -11.08 -0.73 1.01
N ALA A 75 -12.35 -0.48 0.72
CA ALA A 75 -13.21 -1.43 0.02
C ALA A 75 -12.70 -1.65 -1.42
N LEU A 76 -12.36 -0.56 -2.11
CA LEU A 76 -11.78 -0.63 -3.46
C LEU A 76 -10.41 -1.31 -3.45
N GLY A 77 -9.58 -1.06 -2.43
CA GLY A 77 -8.30 -1.73 -2.25
C GLY A 77 -8.46 -3.24 -2.12
N ARG A 78 -9.46 -3.70 -1.35
CA ARG A 78 -9.81 -5.12 -1.24
C ARG A 78 -10.26 -5.71 -2.57
N GLU A 79 -11.10 -5.00 -3.33
CA GLU A 79 -11.53 -5.46 -4.66
C GLU A 79 -10.35 -5.59 -5.63
N TRP A 80 -9.44 -4.61 -5.62
CA TRP A 80 -8.24 -4.65 -6.45
C TRP A 80 -7.27 -5.74 -6.01
N TYR A 81 -7.11 -5.97 -4.72
CA TYR A 81 -6.39 -7.13 -4.22
C TYR A 81 -6.96 -8.42 -4.82
N ALA A 82 -8.28 -8.62 -4.78
CA ALA A 82 -8.90 -9.84 -5.32
C ALA A 82 -8.63 -10.01 -6.82
N LYS A 83 -8.67 -8.91 -7.59
CA LYS A 83 -8.34 -8.92 -9.03
C LYS A 83 -6.88 -9.26 -9.30
N LEU A 84 -5.95 -8.69 -8.53
CA LEU A 84 -4.51 -8.96 -8.67
C LEU A 84 -4.16 -10.37 -8.21
N ALA A 85 -4.77 -10.85 -7.13
CA ALA A 85 -4.62 -12.21 -6.60
C ALA A 85 -5.13 -13.27 -7.57
N ALA A 86 -6.12 -12.98 -8.41
CA ALA A 86 -6.54 -13.91 -9.47
C ALA A 86 -5.42 -14.18 -10.50
N ALA A 87 -4.46 -13.27 -10.64
CA ALA A 87 -3.34 -13.40 -11.57
C ALA A 87 -1.99 -13.67 -10.87
N ARG A 88 -1.96 -13.77 -9.53
CA ARG A 88 -0.73 -13.89 -8.73
C ARG A 88 -0.90 -14.93 -7.64
N ASN A 89 0.11 -15.77 -7.46
CA ASN A 89 -0.02 -16.95 -6.61
C ASN A 89 0.17 -16.64 -5.12
N GLU A 90 0.82 -15.53 -4.78
CA GLU A 90 1.17 -15.20 -3.39
C GLU A 90 0.74 -13.77 -3.03
N PRO A 91 0.23 -13.53 -1.80
CA PRO A 91 -0.15 -12.19 -1.36
C PRO A 91 1.01 -11.18 -1.42
N LEU A 92 2.26 -11.63 -1.21
CA LEU A 92 3.43 -10.78 -1.30
C LEU A 92 3.66 -10.25 -2.73
N GLN A 93 3.43 -11.10 -3.75
CA GLN A 93 3.47 -10.67 -5.16
C GLN A 93 2.36 -9.68 -5.50
N VAL A 94 1.18 -9.83 -4.89
CA VAL A 94 0.09 -8.85 -5.02
C VAL A 94 0.49 -7.51 -4.41
N ALA A 95 1.08 -7.50 -3.21
CA ALA A 95 1.60 -6.29 -2.57
C ALA A 95 2.65 -5.61 -3.47
N TYR A 96 3.60 -6.37 -4.02
CA TYR A 96 4.63 -5.87 -4.93
C TYR A 96 4.00 -5.23 -6.19
N HIS A 97 3.06 -5.90 -6.85
CA HIS A 97 2.43 -5.35 -8.05
C HIS A 97 1.56 -4.13 -7.80
N ALA A 98 0.76 -4.15 -6.73
CA ALA A 98 -0.04 -3.00 -6.34
C ALA A 98 0.86 -1.79 -6.03
N LEU A 99 1.99 -2.02 -5.36
CA LEU A 99 2.97 -0.99 -5.04
C LEU A 99 3.61 -0.40 -6.30
N HIS A 100 4.04 -1.24 -7.24
CA HIS A 100 4.61 -0.79 -8.52
C HIS A 100 3.58 -0.05 -9.37
N SER A 101 2.32 -0.48 -9.30
CA SER A 101 1.21 0.24 -9.95
C SER A 101 1.02 1.62 -9.33
N ALA A 102 1.03 1.73 -8.00
CA ALA A 102 0.97 3.03 -7.30
C ALA A 102 2.15 3.94 -7.67
N ALA A 103 3.37 3.39 -7.72
CA ALA A 103 4.58 4.11 -8.12
C ALA A 103 4.49 4.63 -9.56
N TYR A 104 4.04 3.78 -10.49
CA TYR A 104 3.85 4.14 -11.91
C TYR A 104 2.79 5.23 -12.09
N LEU A 105 1.68 5.13 -11.36
CA LEU A 105 0.57 6.07 -11.44
C LEU A 105 0.93 7.45 -10.85
N GLY A 106 1.76 7.47 -9.81
CA GLY A 106 2.14 8.68 -9.09
C GLY A 106 0.95 9.39 -8.43
N LEU A 107 1.19 10.56 -7.82
CA LEU A 107 0.12 11.33 -7.17
C LEU A 107 -0.87 11.97 -8.14
N GLU A 108 -0.51 12.12 -9.42
CA GLU A 108 -1.38 12.72 -10.44
C GLU A 108 -2.67 11.92 -10.68
N ARG A 109 -2.62 10.61 -10.46
CA ARG A 109 -3.78 9.71 -10.61
C ARG A 109 -4.59 9.53 -9.32
N GLY A 110 -4.24 10.26 -8.26
CA GLY A 110 -5.04 10.48 -7.05
C GLY A 110 -5.75 9.25 -6.51
N ALA A 111 -7.06 9.14 -6.75
CA ALA A 111 -7.91 8.03 -6.32
C ALA A 111 -7.39 6.64 -6.72
N THR A 112 -6.84 6.51 -7.93
CA THR A 112 -6.35 5.20 -8.40
C THR A 112 -5.10 4.79 -7.64
N THR A 113 -4.18 5.74 -7.40
CA THR A 113 -2.97 5.54 -6.61
C THR A 113 -3.29 5.20 -5.16
N ALA A 114 -4.24 5.92 -4.55
CA ALA A 114 -4.74 5.61 -3.22
C ALA A 114 -5.32 4.18 -3.15
N THR A 115 -6.10 3.79 -4.15
CA THR A 115 -6.69 2.45 -4.21
C THR A 115 -5.63 1.35 -4.33
N MET A 116 -4.57 1.57 -5.12
CA MET A 116 -3.44 0.65 -5.22
C MET A 116 -2.69 0.53 -3.89
N LEU A 117 -2.45 1.63 -3.19
CA LEU A 117 -1.86 1.60 -1.85
C LEU A 117 -2.75 0.88 -0.83
N ALA A 118 -4.07 1.04 -0.91
CA ALA A 118 -4.99 0.28 -0.07
C ALA A 118 -4.95 -1.23 -0.38
N ALA A 119 -4.78 -1.62 -1.64
CA ALA A 119 -4.58 -3.02 -2.03
C ALA A 119 -3.28 -3.61 -1.45
N VAL A 120 -2.21 -2.80 -1.34
CA VAL A 120 -0.98 -3.17 -0.61
C VAL A 120 -1.31 -3.46 0.86
N GLY A 121 -2.00 -2.54 1.54
CA GLY A 121 -2.39 -2.72 2.95
C GLY A 121 -3.17 -4.01 3.16
N TRP A 122 -4.13 -4.28 2.27
CA TRP A 122 -4.88 -5.53 2.31
C TRP A 122 -4.01 -6.78 2.09
N ALA A 123 -3.10 -6.75 1.11
CA ALA A 123 -2.19 -7.85 0.86
C ALA A 123 -1.31 -8.18 2.08
N LEU A 124 -0.78 -7.16 2.76
CA LEU A 124 0.00 -7.32 3.99
C LEU A 124 -0.82 -7.92 5.14
N ARG A 125 -2.12 -7.60 5.25
CA ARG A 125 -3.02 -8.25 6.20
C ARG A 125 -3.19 -9.74 5.90
N VAL A 126 -3.16 -10.14 4.63
CA VAL A 126 -3.22 -11.57 4.25
C VAL A 126 -1.92 -12.27 4.61
N VAL A 127 -0.75 -11.69 4.28
CA VAL A 127 0.56 -12.19 4.72
C VAL A 127 0.60 -12.40 6.24
N ALA A 128 0.13 -11.42 7.01
CA ALA A 128 0.09 -11.48 8.47
C ALA A 128 -0.82 -12.60 9.01
N ARG A 129 -1.84 -13.03 8.26
CA ARG A 129 -2.69 -14.18 8.62
C ARG A 129 -2.01 -15.51 8.32
N GLU A 130 -1.30 -15.59 7.20
CA GLU A 130 -0.56 -16.79 6.79
C GLU A 130 0.63 -17.08 7.72
N GLU A 131 1.32 -16.05 8.24
CA GLU A 131 2.36 -16.20 9.28
C GLU A 131 1.87 -16.97 10.53
N VAL A 132 0.59 -16.84 10.91
CA VAL A 132 0.02 -17.58 12.04
C VAL A 132 -0.16 -19.07 11.71
N ALA A 133 -0.53 -19.37 10.47
CA ALA A 133 -0.78 -20.74 10.01
C ALA A 133 0.51 -21.55 9.85
N VAL A 134 1.66 -20.91 9.66
CA VAL A 134 2.97 -21.58 9.55
C VAL A 134 3.58 -21.92 10.93
N LYS A 135 3.15 -21.22 11.99
CA LYS A 135 3.68 -21.41 13.36
C LYS A 135 2.86 -22.40 14.23
N HIS A 136 1.75 -22.94 13.73
CA HIS A 136 0.91 -23.95 14.39
C HIS A 136 0.88 -25.24 13.59
#